data_AF-A0A0L0LJW8-F1
#
_entry.id   AF-A0A0L0LJW8-F1
#
_cell.length_a   1.000
_cell.length_b   1.000
_cell.length_c   1.000
_cell.angle_alpha   90.00
_cell.angle_beta   90.00
_cell.angle_gamma   90.00
#
_symmetry.space_group_name_H-M   'P 1'
#
loop_
_entity.id
_entity.type
_entity.pdbx_description
1 polymer ?
#
loop_
_entity_poly.entity_id
_entity_poly.type
_entity_poly.pdbx_seq_one_letter_code
_entity_poly.pdbx_strand_id
1 'polypeptide(L)'
;MNKPKKRVSKFTPGDYRLRVGRSSAGLGLFAEEGIPKGKCIIEYVGRTVSKEEETTSRSKYLFEVNKNKTIDGKPKWNKAGYINHSCKPNCEIEIRNARVYVMALRNIKPGEELFYDYGEEYFDEHIKPFGCRCVKHKNKNRPAHARAVFMKERSGEKLRLL
;
A
#
# COMPACT_ATOMS: atom_id res chain seq x y z
N MET A 1 13.21 -33.02 29.52
CA MET A 1 13.81 -31.76 29.03
C MET A 1 12.87 -31.10 28.04
N ASN A 2 12.21 -30.00 28.42
CA ASN A 2 11.39 -29.23 27.47
C ASN A 2 12.32 -28.41 26.56
N LYS A 3 12.31 -28.69 25.25
CA LYS A 3 13.03 -27.85 24.27
C LYS A 3 12.48 -26.42 24.35
N PRO A 4 13.33 -25.38 24.41
CA PRO A 4 12.86 -24.01 24.41
C PRO A 4 12.09 -23.74 23.11
N LYS A 5 10.83 -23.30 23.22
CA LYS A 5 10.03 -22.90 22.06
C LYS A 5 10.77 -21.75 21.37
N LYS A 6 11.23 -21.95 20.13
CA LYS A 6 11.84 -20.87 19.31
C LYS A 6 10.89 -19.67 19.28
N ARG A 7 11.36 -18.51 19.74
CA ARG A 7 10.59 -17.27 19.71
C ARG A 7 10.41 -16.86 18.24
N VAL A 8 9.18 -16.97 17.75
CA VAL A 8 8.83 -16.56 16.37
C VAL A 8 9.02 -15.06 16.24
N SER A 9 9.72 -14.63 15.18
CA SER A 9 9.95 -13.22 14.89
C SER A 9 8.63 -12.48 14.71
N LYS A 10 8.51 -11.25 15.23
CA LYS A 10 7.33 -10.40 15.00
C LYS A 10 7.11 -10.08 13.52
N PHE A 11 8.16 -10.18 12.70
CA PHE A 11 8.14 -9.96 11.25
C PHE A 11 7.77 -11.22 10.45
N THR A 12 7.29 -12.27 11.10
CA THR A 12 6.76 -13.44 10.40
C THR A 12 5.32 -13.12 10.01
N PRO A 13 4.98 -13.00 8.71
CA PRO A 13 3.59 -12.78 8.30
C PRO A 13 2.70 -13.89 8.86
N GLY A 14 1.56 -13.51 9.43
CA GLY A 14 0.53 -14.47 9.83
C GLY A 14 -0.17 -15.06 8.62
N ASP A 15 -0.74 -16.26 8.78
CA ASP A 15 -1.58 -16.93 7.78
C ASP A 15 -3.03 -16.41 7.86
N TYR A 16 -3.19 -15.09 7.71
CA TYR A 16 -4.49 -14.43 7.78
C TYR A 16 -5.25 -14.55 6.46
N ARG A 17 -6.55 -14.84 6.54
CA ARG A 17 -7.46 -14.79 5.40
C ARG A 17 -7.69 -13.33 4.98
N LEU A 18 -7.21 -13.02 3.78
CA LEU A 18 -7.25 -11.68 3.18
C LEU A 18 -7.88 -11.74 1.79
N ARG A 19 -8.80 -10.80 1.52
CA ARG A 19 -9.53 -10.72 0.25
C ARG A 19 -9.39 -9.35 -0.40
N VAL A 20 -9.25 -9.34 -1.73
CA VAL A 20 -9.33 -8.11 -2.53
C VAL A 20 -10.78 -7.79 -2.86
N GLY A 21 -11.20 -6.54 -2.68
CA GLY A 21 -12.58 -6.11 -2.89
C GLY A 21 -12.68 -4.66 -3.38
N ARG A 22 -13.91 -4.21 -3.71
CA ARG A 22 -14.16 -2.81 -4.08
C ARG A 22 -14.00 -1.89 -2.86
N SER A 23 -13.33 -0.76 -3.07
CA SER A 23 -13.04 0.30 -2.08
C SER A 23 -13.37 1.68 -2.67
N SER A 24 -13.40 2.72 -1.84
CA SER A 24 -13.56 4.11 -2.30
C SER A 24 -12.40 4.60 -3.18
N ALA A 25 -11.24 3.96 -3.07
CA ALA A 25 -10.04 4.26 -3.86
C ALA A 25 -9.82 3.31 -5.06
N GLY A 26 -10.75 2.39 -5.34
CA GLY A 26 -10.63 1.39 -6.41
C GLY A 26 -10.74 -0.03 -5.85
N LEU A 27 -9.66 -0.80 -5.89
CA LEU A 27 -9.57 -2.07 -5.18
C LEU A 27 -8.87 -1.85 -3.82
N GLY A 28 -9.27 -2.64 -2.82
CA GLY A 28 -8.74 -2.61 -1.46
C GLY A 28 -8.46 -4.02 -0.93
N LEU A 29 -7.61 -4.14 0.08
CA LEU A 29 -7.36 -5.39 0.80
C LEU A 29 -8.14 -5.42 2.12
N PHE A 30 -8.87 -6.49 2.36
CA PHE A 30 -9.77 -6.64 3.51
C PHE A 30 -9.37 -7.86 4.35
N ALA A 31 -9.49 -7.73 5.68
CA ALA A 31 -9.35 -8.85 6.59
C ALA A 31 -10.65 -9.68 6.61
N GLU A 32 -10.55 -11.01 6.49
CA GLU A 32 -11.70 -11.93 6.64
C GLU A 32 -11.76 -12.56 8.03
N GLU A 33 -10.81 -12.23 8.89
CA GLU A 33 -10.77 -12.65 10.28
C GLU A 33 -10.17 -11.57 11.18
N GLY A 34 -10.21 -11.80 12.50
CA GLY A 34 -9.65 -10.86 13.48
C GLY A 34 -8.13 -10.87 13.46
N ILE A 35 -7.52 -9.69 13.34
CA ILE A 35 -6.06 -9.53 13.39
C ILE A 35 -5.69 -8.74 14.66
N PRO A 36 -4.96 -9.34 15.61
CA PRO A 36 -4.53 -8.64 16.82
C PRO A 36 -3.53 -7.52 16.54
N LYS A 37 -3.55 -6.47 17.38
CA LYS A 37 -2.55 -5.41 17.39
C LYS A 37 -1.12 -5.97 17.44
N GLY A 38 -0.22 -5.35 16.67
CA GLY A 38 1.22 -5.65 16.65
C GLY A 38 1.59 -6.91 15.87
N LYS A 39 0.64 -7.57 15.21
CA LYS A 39 0.93 -8.74 14.37
C LYS A 39 1.31 -8.31 12.95
N CYS A 40 2.25 -9.04 12.37
CA CYS A 40 2.60 -8.90 10.96
C CYS A 40 1.51 -9.56 10.11
N ILE A 41 0.88 -8.76 9.26
CA ILE A 41 -0.26 -9.17 8.44
C ILE A 41 0.24 -9.84 7.16
N ILE A 42 1.09 -9.12 6.43
CA ILE A 42 1.58 -9.50 5.12
C ILE A 42 2.88 -8.75 4.83
N GLU A 43 3.74 -9.33 3.99
CA GLU A 43 4.91 -8.64 3.45
C GLU A 43 4.55 -7.94 2.15
N TYR A 44 5.05 -6.73 1.96
CA TYR A 44 5.02 -6.05 0.67
C TYR A 44 6.17 -6.57 -0.20
N VAL A 45 5.80 -7.35 -1.22
CA VAL A 45 6.71 -8.10 -2.08
C VAL A 45 6.61 -7.63 -3.52
N GLY A 46 7.69 -7.75 -4.27
CA GLY A 46 7.74 -7.31 -5.66
C GLY A 46 9.12 -7.49 -6.27
N ARG A 47 9.28 -7.01 -7.50
CA ARG A 47 10.60 -6.99 -8.14
C ARG A 47 11.43 -5.84 -7.56
N THR A 48 12.73 -6.05 -7.40
CA THR A 48 13.64 -4.92 -7.12
C THR A 48 13.85 -4.17 -8.43
N VAL A 49 13.83 -2.84 -8.38
CA VAL A 49 14.09 -1.98 -9.55
C VAL A 49 15.43 -1.27 -9.39
N SER A 50 16.11 -0.99 -10.50
CA SER A 50 17.33 -0.17 -10.52
C SER A 50 16.99 1.31 -10.29
N LYS A 51 18.01 2.15 -10.03
CA LYS A 51 17.79 3.59 -9.87
C LYS A 51 17.33 4.26 -11.18
N GLU A 52 17.84 3.83 -12.33
CA GLU A 52 17.32 4.25 -13.65
C GLU A 52 15.86 3.85 -13.84
N GLU A 53 15.47 2.63 -13.45
CA GLU A 53 14.08 2.20 -13.56
C GLU A 53 13.20 2.97 -12.60
N GLU A 54 13.67 3.28 -11.39
CA GLU A 54 12.93 4.06 -10.40
C GLU A 54 12.58 5.46 -10.93
N THR A 55 13.55 6.17 -11.53
CA THR A 55 13.35 7.53 -12.05
C THR A 55 12.45 7.58 -13.28
N THR A 56 12.43 6.52 -14.09
CA THR A 56 11.65 6.45 -15.34
C THR A 56 10.31 5.72 -15.17
N SER A 57 10.11 5.02 -14.06
CA SER A 57 8.92 4.22 -13.79
C SER A 57 7.70 5.09 -13.57
N ARG A 58 6.59 4.68 -14.18
CA ARG A 58 5.25 5.24 -13.93
C ARG A 58 4.43 4.37 -12.97
N SER A 59 5.09 3.44 -12.27
CA SER A 59 4.43 2.55 -11.32
C SER A 59 4.03 3.32 -10.06
N LYS A 60 2.78 3.16 -9.64
CA LYS A 60 2.26 3.70 -8.38
C LYS A 60 2.56 2.79 -7.18
N TYR A 61 3.33 1.71 -7.40
CA TYR A 61 3.60 0.65 -6.45
C TYR A 61 5.08 0.58 -6.08
N LEU A 62 5.82 1.69 -6.27
CA LEU A 62 7.20 1.78 -5.84
C LEU A 62 7.25 1.97 -4.33
N PHE A 63 8.12 1.21 -3.68
CA PHE A 63 8.40 1.30 -2.26
C PHE A 63 9.91 1.41 -2.07
N GLU A 64 10.39 2.58 -1.69
CA GLU A 64 11.81 2.77 -1.34
C GLU A 64 12.08 2.07 0.01
N VAL A 65 12.97 1.09 0.00
CA VAL A 65 13.35 0.32 1.19
C VAL A 65 14.60 0.90 1.84
N ASN A 66 15.53 1.36 1.02
CA ASN A 66 16.72 2.14 1.37
C ASN A 66 17.32 2.73 0.08
N LYS A 67 18.40 3.50 0.22
CA LYS A 67 19.13 4.17 -0.87
C LYS A 67 19.47 3.27 -2.07
N ASN A 68 19.61 1.96 -1.87
CA ASN A 68 20.05 1.01 -2.89
C ASN A 68 18.96 0.00 -3.29
N LYS A 69 17.76 0.10 -2.71
CA LYS A 69 16.70 -0.88 -2.97
C LYS A 69 15.32 -0.23 -2.98
N THR A 70 14.70 -0.31 -4.14
CA THR A 70 13.29 0.02 -4.35
C THR A 70 12.55 -1.21 -4.84
N ILE A 71 11.35 -1.47 -4.30
CA ILE A 71 10.49 -2.60 -4.68
C ILE A 71 9.34 -2.08 -5.53
N ASP A 72 9.09 -2.69 -6.69
CA ASP A 72 7.88 -2.47 -7.50
C ASP A 72 6.87 -3.59 -7.23
N GLY A 73 5.85 -3.26 -6.44
CA GLY A 73 4.80 -4.16 -5.98
C GLY A 73 3.64 -4.34 -6.95
N LYS A 74 3.76 -3.88 -8.21
CA LYS A 74 2.73 -3.96 -9.27
C LYS A 74 2.18 -5.37 -9.57
N PRO A 75 2.92 -6.48 -9.44
CA PRO A 75 2.39 -7.79 -9.81
C PRO A 75 1.12 -8.16 -9.04
N LYS A 76 0.11 -8.71 -9.74
CA LYS A 76 -1.23 -8.98 -9.15
C LYS A 76 -1.24 -9.97 -7.98
N TRP A 77 -0.21 -10.83 -7.88
CA TRP A 77 -0.06 -11.78 -6.79
C TRP A 77 0.37 -11.13 -5.47
N ASN A 78 0.92 -9.91 -5.51
CA ASN A 78 1.22 -9.13 -4.32
C ASN A 78 -0.07 -8.53 -3.75
N LYS A 79 -0.73 -9.26 -2.84
CA LYS A 79 -1.94 -8.76 -2.18
C LYS A 79 -1.69 -7.45 -1.41
N ALA A 80 -0.49 -7.24 -0.87
CA ALA A 80 -0.15 -6.02 -0.13
C ALA A 80 -0.22 -4.75 -1.00
N GLY A 81 -0.06 -4.89 -2.33
CA GLY A 81 -0.23 -3.79 -3.28
C GLY A 81 -1.66 -3.22 -3.35
N TYR A 82 -2.66 -3.91 -2.81
CA TYR A 82 -4.04 -3.42 -2.74
C TYR A 82 -4.35 -2.66 -1.44
N ILE A 83 -3.40 -2.50 -0.52
CA ILE A 83 -3.64 -1.78 0.73
C ILE A 83 -3.61 -0.28 0.45
N ASN A 84 -4.72 0.40 0.71
CA ASN A 84 -4.91 1.81 0.35
C ASN A 84 -4.34 2.78 1.40
N HIS A 85 -4.20 4.04 1.00
CA HIS A 85 -3.90 5.12 1.92
C HIS A 85 -5.09 5.46 2.85
N SER A 86 -4.81 5.77 4.11
CA SER A 86 -5.75 6.48 4.98
C SER A 86 -5.03 7.45 5.92
N CYS A 87 -5.59 8.65 6.10
CA CYS A 87 -5.13 9.62 7.10
C CYS A 87 -5.48 9.22 8.55
N LYS A 88 -6.17 8.10 8.73
CA LYS A 88 -6.39 7.43 10.02
C LYS A 88 -6.21 5.92 9.80
N PRO A 89 -4.97 5.45 9.61
CA PRO A 89 -4.70 4.08 9.21
C PRO A 89 -4.95 3.09 10.36
N ASN A 90 -5.09 1.82 10.02
CA ASN A 90 -5.14 0.70 10.98
C ASN A 90 -3.91 -0.22 10.86
N CYS A 91 -3.02 0.05 9.91
CA CYS A 91 -1.76 -0.63 9.70
C CYS A 91 -0.60 0.39 9.65
N GLU A 92 0.61 -0.07 9.95
CA GLU A 92 1.86 0.64 9.76
C GLU A 92 2.83 -0.21 8.93
N ILE A 93 3.86 0.44 8.40
CA ILE A 93 4.94 -0.23 7.68
C ILE A 93 6.17 -0.30 8.57
N GLU A 94 6.73 -1.50 8.71
CA GLU A 94 8.05 -1.68 9.30
C GLU A 94 9.02 -2.29 8.28
N ILE A 95 10.22 -1.74 8.18
CA ILE A 95 11.29 -2.25 7.32
C ILE A 95 12.27 -3.07 8.17
N ARG A 96 12.52 -4.32 7.79
CA ARG A 96 13.52 -5.18 8.44
C ARG A 96 14.29 -6.00 7.42
N ASN A 97 15.62 -5.97 7.50
CA ASN A 97 16.51 -6.70 6.59
C ASN A 97 16.17 -6.44 5.11
N ALA A 98 15.97 -5.16 4.76
CA ALA A 98 15.59 -4.72 3.41
C ALA A 98 14.31 -5.38 2.86
N ARG A 99 13.36 -5.71 3.74
CA ARG A 99 12.02 -6.20 3.41
C ARG A 99 10.98 -5.33 4.12
N VAL A 100 9.79 -5.25 3.55
CA VAL A 100 8.73 -4.32 3.96
C VAL A 100 7.56 -5.12 4.54
N TYR A 101 7.20 -4.86 5.78
CA TYR A 101 6.17 -5.62 6.49
C TYR A 101 5.01 -4.71 6.88
N VAL A 102 3.78 -5.17 6.64
CA VAL A 102 2.57 -4.51 7.08
C VAL A 102 2.21 -5.03 8.46
N MET A 103 2.16 -4.14 9.44
CA MET A 103 1.89 -4.45 10.84
C MET A 103 0.56 -3.87 11.28
N ALA A 104 -0.19 -4.57 12.11
CA ALA A 104 -1.46 -4.06 12.66
C ALA A 104 -1.21 -3.02 13.77
N LEU A 105 -1.68 -1.77 13.59
CA LEU A 105 -1.58 -0.70 14.60
C LEU A 105 -2.56 -0.88 15.77
N ARG A 106 -3.67 -1.58 15.51
CA ARG A 106 -4.72 -1.90 16.48
C ARG A 106 -5.33 -3.26 16.15
N ASN A 107 -6.25 -3.73 16.98
CA ASN A 107 -7.08 -4.87 16.61
C ASN A 107 -7.93 -4.53 15.37
N ILE A 108 -7.87 -5.38 14.36
CA ILE A 108 -8.62 -5.27 13.10
C ILE A 108 -9.72 -6.32 13.14
N LYS A 109 -10.96 -5.88 12.88
CA LYS A 109 -12.13 -6.77 12.87
C LYS A 109 -12.30 -7.44 11.50
N PRO A 110 -12.94 -8.62 11.43
CA PRO A 110 -13.37 -9.20 10.16
C PRO A 110 -14.19 -8.19 9.35
N GLY A 111 -13.91 -8.09 8.05
CA GLY A 111 -14.54 -7.18 7.11
C GLY A 111 -13.91 -5.77 7.03
N GLU A 112 -12.99 -5.41 7.92
CA GLU A 112 -12.30 -4.13 7.81
C GLU A 112 -11.31 -4.10 6.64
N GLU A 113 -11.28 -2.98 5.91
CA GLU A 113 -10.23 -2.68 4.93
C GLU A 113 -8.94 -2.30 5.65
N LEU A 114 -7.82 -2.77 5.12
CA LEU A 114 -6.48 -2.45 5.60
C LEU A 114 -6.03 -1.14 4.96
N PHE A 115 -5.44 -0.27 5.78
CA PHE A 115 -4.87 1.00 5.34
C PHE A 115 -3.58 1.32 6.08
N TYR A 116 -2.60 1.89 5.38
CA TYR A 116 -1.43 2.53 5.99
C TYR A 116 -1.27 3.97 5.44
N ASP A 117 -0.38 4.74 6.05
CA ASP A 117 -0.03 6.07 5.54
C ASP A 117 1.03 5.94 4.44
N TYR A 118 0.80 6.55 3.28
CA TYR A 118 1.71 6.42 2.13
C TYR A 118 2.92 7.34 2.25
N GLY A 119 2.95 8.21 3.26
CA GLY A 119 4.00 9.22 3.43
C GLY A 119 3.64 10.54 2.74
N GLU A 120 4.31 11.59 3.18
CA GLU A 120 4.02 12.98 2.78
C GLU A 120 4.29 13.22 1.29
N GLU A 121 5.46 12.78 0.80
CA GLU A 121 5.85 12.95 -0.62
C GLU A 121 4.80 12.35 -1.57
N TYR A 122 4.47 11.07 -1.38
CA TYR A 122 3.44 10.41 -2.19
C TYR A 122 2.08 11.09 -2.02
N PHE A 123 1.72 11.50 -0.81
CA PHE A 123 0.44 12.15 -0.55
C PHE A 123 0.33 13.47 -1.33
N ASP A 124 1.34 14.33 -1.27
CA ASP A 124 1.35 15.64 -1.90
C ASP A 124 1.41 15.53 -3.43
N GLU A 125 2.13 14.56 -3.98
CA GLU A 125 2.25 14.38 -5.44
C GLU A 125 1.04 13.66 -6.07
N HIS A 126 0.42 12.70 -5.35
CA HIS A 126 -0.52 11.76 -5.97
C HIS A 126 -1.90 11.68 -5.35
N ILE A 127 -2.08 12.19 -4.12
CA ILE A 127 -3.37 12.08 -3.41
C ILE A 127 -4.01 13.46 -3.25
N LYS A 128 -3.28 14.44 -2.72
CA LYS A 128 -3.75 15.79 -2.45
C LYS A 128 -4.29 16.50 -3.70
N PRO A 129 -3.65 16.43 -4.88
CA PRO A 129 -4.14 17.11 -6.08
C PRO A 129 -5.49 16.59 -6.57
N PHE A 130 -5.82 15.33 -6.27
CA PHE A 130 -7.05 14.66 -6.70
C PHE A 130 -8.08 14.49 -5.58
N GLY A 131 -7.75 14.96 -4.37
CA GLY A 131 -8.56 14.79 -3.16
C GLY A 131 -8.42 13.38 -2.54
N CYS A 132 -8.06 13.34 -1.27
CA CYS A 132 -8.00 12.09 -0.52
C CYS A 132 -9.40 11.45 -0.41
N ARG A 133 -9.50 10.16 -0.76
CA ARG A 133 -10.74 9.35 -0.77
C ARG A 133 -10.84 8.35 0.40
N CYS A 134 -9.97 8.48 1.40
CA CYS A 134 -10.03 7.65 2.59
C CYS A 134 -11.33 7.88 3.38
N VAL A 135 -11.68 6.97 4.29
CA VAL A 135 -12.94 7.02 5.05
C VAL A 135 -13.13 8.36 5.77
N LYS A 136 -12.05 8.98 6.27
CA LYS A 136 -12.07 10.30 6.92
C LYS A 136 -12.53 11.43 5.97
N HIS A 137 -12.22 11.34 4.68
CA HIS A 137 -12.42 12.41 3.70
C HIS A 137 -13.51 12.11 2.65
N LYS A 138 -14.08 10.89 2.66
CA LYS A 138 -15.11 10.43 1.71
C LYS A 138 -16.32 11.37 1.55
N ASN A 139 -16.66 12.15 2.59
CA ASN A 139 -17.80 13.09 2.59
C ASN A 139 -17.40 14.58 2.46
N LYS A 140 -16.10 14.91 2.46
CA LYS A 140 -15.61 16.30 2.36
C LYS A 140 -15.05 16.64 0.99
N ASN A 141 -14.70 15.63 0.20
CA ASN A 141 -14.09 15.78 -1.12
C ASN A 141 -15.01 15.20 -2.20
N ARG A 142 -16.06 15.92 -2.60
CA ARG A 142 -16.58 15.83 -3.98
C ARG A 142 -15.89 16.93 -4.80
N PRO A 143 -14.82 16.65 -5.54
CA PRO A 143 -14.41 17.56 -6.60
C PRO A 143 -15.46 17.49 -7.72
N ALA A 144 -15.85 18.64 -8.26
CA ALA A 144 -16.79 18.78 -9.38
C ALA A 144 -16.27 18.21 -10.73
N HIS A 145 -15.22 17.39 -10.72
CA HIS A 145 -14.55 16.89 -11.92
C HIS A 145 -14.08 15.43 -11.76
N ALA A 146 -14.93 14.53 -11.28
CA ALA A 146 -14.66 13.09 -11.40
C ALA A 146 -14.86 12.63 -12.86
N ARG A 147 -14.05 13.14 -13.80
CA ARG A 147 -13.85 12.47 -15.09
C ARG A 147 -12.80 11.39 -14.85
N ALA A 148 -13.27 10.15 -14.93
CA ALA A 148 -12.45 8.96 -14.94
C ALA A 148 -11.23 9.17 -15.84
N VAL A 149 -10.02 8.99 -15.30
CA VAL A 149 -8.82 8.82 -16.12
C VAL A 149 -8.88 7.42 -16.73
N PHE A 150 -9.76 7.27 -17.72
CA PHE A 150 -9.61 6.34 -18.83
C PHE A 150 -9.09 7.16 -20.00
N MET A 151 -7.79 7.09 -20.30
CA MET A 151 -7.24 7.60 -21.56
C MET A 151 -6.09 6.66 -21.97
N LYS A 152 -6.34 5.69 -22.86
CA LYS A 152 -6.27 5.74 -24.34
C LYS A 152 -4.90 6.21 -24.86
N GLU A 153 -4.23 5.32 -25.59
CA GLU A 153 -3.15 5.66 -26.53
C GLU A 153 -3.65 6.65 -27.60
N ARG A 154 -2.81 7.62 -27.98
CA ARG A 154 -2.29 7.80 -29.35
C ARG A 154 -1.41 9.06 -29.49
N SER A 155 -0.28 8.83 -30.17
CA SER A 155 0.44 9.67 -31.15
C SER A 155 0.78 11.15 -30.86
N GLY A 156 2.09 11.42 -30.82
CA GLY A 156 2.74 12.54 -31.52
C GLY A 156 2.75 13.91 -30.83
N GLU A 157 3.95 14.35 -30.40
CA GLU A 157 4.38 15.74 -30.07
C GLU A 157 3.54 16.51 -29.00
N LYS A 158 4.05 17.28 -28.05
CA LYS A 158 5.35 17.88 -27.73
C LYS A 158 5.34 18.26 -26.23
N LEU A 159 6.54 18.43 -25.66
CA LEU A 159 6.82 18.80 -24.26
C LEU A 159 6.10 20.09 -23.77
N ARG A 160 5.73 20.09 -22.47
CA ARG A 160 6.36 20.97 -21.47
C ARG A 160 6.03 20.50 -20.05
N LEU A 161 7.09 20.17 -19.30
CA LEU A 161 7.09 20.11 -17.84
C LEU A 161 7.14 21.55 -17.32
N LEU A 162 6.22 21.87 -16.41
CA LEU A 162 6.48 22.72 -15.25
C LEU A 162 6.05 21.91 -14.04
#